data_AF-A0A7J7JFV9-F1
#
_entry.id   AF-A0A7J7JFV9-F1
#
_cell.length_a   1.000
_cell.length_b   1.000
_cell.length_c   1.000
_cell.angle_alpha   90.00
_cell.angle_beta   90.00
_cell.angle_gamma   90.00
#
_symmetry.space_group_name_H-M   'P 1'
#
loop_
_entity.id
_entity.type
_entity.pdbx_description
1 polymer ?
#
loop_
_entity_poly.entity_id
_entity_poly.type
_entity_poly.pdbx_seq_one_letter_code
_entity_poly.pdbx_strand_id
1 'polypeptide(L)'
;MGLLRLMEMIFFLYFLISVPIAILFDSQAIAEDLNISKSLYPEPVVELGKQYVAQFKDPYFLNPPSWYKALVFSEILVQMPFCVVASIAMLLGN
;
A
#
# COMPACT_ATOMS: atom_id res chain seq x y z
N MET A 1 30.44 8.01 4.14
CA MET A 1 29.31 8.40 5.02
C MET A 1 28.17 9.07 4.25
N GLY A 2 28.40 10.06 3.37
CA GLY A 2 27.31 10.76 2.66
C GLY A 2 26.43 9.90 1.74
N LEU A 3 27.01 8.97 0.98
CA LEU A 3 26.24 8.08 0.09
C LEU A 3 25.30 7.15 0.85
N LEU A 4 25.76 6.60 1.99
CA LEU A 4 24.95 5.71 2.82
C LEU A 4 23.72 6.44 3.35
N ARG A 5 23.90 7.66 3.87
CA ARG A 5 22.81 8.49 4.36
C ARG A 5 21.81 8.89 3.26
N LEU A 6 22.31 9.13 2.05
CA LEU A 6 21.43 9.37 0.89
C LEU A 6 20.56 8.15 0.59
N MET A 7 21.15 6.94 0.59
CA MET A 7 20.41 5.70 0.36
C MET A 7 19.38 5.44 1.46
N GLU A 8 19.74 5.63 2.73
CA GLU A 8 18.81 5.54 3.86
C GLU A 8 17.60 6.47 3.67
N MET A 9 17.82 7.71 3.22
CA MET A 9 16.73 8.65 2.96
C MET A 9 15.83 8.20 1.80
N ILE A 10 16.40 7.61 0.74
CA ILE A 10 15.62 7.04 -0.36
C ILE A 10 14.76 5.88 0.14
N PHE A 11 15.34 4.97 0.92
CA PHE A 11 14.60 3.83 1.48
C PHE A 11 13.56 4.26 2.51
N PHE A 12 13.87 5.26 3.33
CA PHE A 12 12.91 5.87 4.24
C PHE A 12 11.67 6.37 3.48
N LEU A 13 11.87 7.18 2.43
CA LEU A 13 10.76 7.70 1.63
C LEU A 13 9.99 6.58 0.93
N TYR A 14 10.69 5.57 0.41
CA TYR A 14 10.07 4.40 -0.19
C TYR A 14 9.12 3.70 0.80
N PHE A 15 9.63 3.29 1.96
CA PHE A 15 8.81 2.61 2.98
C PHE A 15 7.69 3.50 3.52
N LEU A 16 7.96 4.78 3.72
CA LEU A 16 6.97 5.74 4.21
C LEU A 16 5.81 5.92 3.24
N ILE A 17 6.08 5.98 1.93
CA ILE A 17 5.05 6.15 0.90
C ILE A 17 4.30 4.84 0.65
N SER A 18 4.96 3.69 0.76
CA SER A 18 4.31 2.39 0.58
C SER A 18 3.20 2.13 1.60
N VAL A 19 3.34 2.60 2.84
CA VAL A 19 2.33 2.39 3.90
C VAL A 19 0.95 3.00 3.56
N PRO A 20 0.83 4.32 3.26
CA PRO A 20 -0.46 4.89 2.90
C PRO A 20 -1.00 4.35 1.58
N ILE A 21 -0.14 3.95 0.63
CA ILE A 21 -0.60 3.30 -0.61
C ILE A 21 -1.25 1.95 -0.30
N ALA A 22 -0.61 1.11 0.50
CA ALA A 22 -1.17 -0.18 0.90
C ALA A 22 -2.52 -0.04 1.62
N ILE A 23 -2.64 0.96 2.50
CA ILE A 23 -3.90 1.23 3.22
C ILE A 23 -4.97 1.80 2.29
N LEU A 24 -4.66 2.80 1.47
CA LEU A 24 -5.69 3.57 0.77
C LEU A 24 -6.02 2.98 -0.61
N PHE A 25 -5.06 2.35 -1.28
CA PHE A 25 -5.22 1.81 -2.62
C PHE A 25 -5.37 0.29 -2.59
N ASP A 26 -4.36 -0.44 -2.09
CA ASP A 26 -4.33 -1.91 -2.22
C ASP A 26 -5.42 -2.58 -1.37
N SER A 27 -5.68 -2.07 -0.17
CA SER A 27 -6.73 -2.61 0.70
C SER A 27 -8.14 -2.53 0.10
N GLN A 28 -8.38 -1.69 -0.91
CA GLN A 28 -9.67 -1.64 -1.62
C GLN A 28 -10.02 -3.00 -2.24
N ALA A 29 -9.03 -3.82 -2.61
CA ALA A 29 -9.23 -5.15 -3.17
C ALA A 29 -9.81 -6.16 -2.17
N ILE A 30 -9.66 -5.90 -0.86
CA ILE A 30 -10.17 -6.76 0.22
C ILE A 30 -11.22 -6.05 1.10
N ALA A 31 -11.58 -4.81 0.78
CA ALA A 31 -12.49 -4.00 1.58
C ALA A 31 -13.86 -4.67 1.75
N GLU A 32 -14.38 -5.30 0.70
CA GLU A 32 -15.64 -6.04 0.75
C GLU A 32 -15.55 -7.28 1.67
N ASP A 33 -14.44 -8.03 1.59
CA ASP A 33 -14.23 -9.22 2.44
C ASP A 33 -14.11 -8.87 3.93
N LEU A 34 -13.56 -7.69 4.22
CA LEU A 34 -13.42 -7.16 5.58
C LEU A 34 -14.65 -6.37 6.06
N ASN A 35 -15.72 -6.32 5.26
CA ASN A 35 -16.94 -5.54 5.54
C ASN A 35 -16.65 -4.05 5.82
N ILE A 36 -15.66 -3.50 5.12
CA ILE A 36 -15.26 -2.09 5.18
C ILE A 36 -16.08 -1.32 4.14
N SER A 37 -16.89 -0.38 4.61
CA SER A 37 -17.65 0.49 3.71
C SER A 37 -16.72 1.37 2.89
N LYS A 38 -17.02 1.52 1.58
CA LYS A 38 -16.29 2.43 0.68
C LYS A 38 -16.29 3.89 1.16
N SER A 39 -17.21 4.27 2.06
CA SER A 39 -17.25 5.59 2.68
C SER A 39 -16.06 5.90 3.60
N LEU A 40 -15.30 4.87 4.02
CA LEU A 40 -14.07 5.05 4.80
C LEU A 40 -12.87 5.47 3.95
N TYR A 41 -12.93 5.24 2.64
CA TYR A 41 -11.88 5.65 1.73
C TYR A 41 -12.12 7.09 1.25
N PRO A 42 -11.06 7.91 1.14
CA PRO A 42 -11.17 9.22 0.52
C PRO A 42 -11.70 9.11 -0.91
N GLU A 43 -12.69 9.92 -1.26
CA GLU A 43 -13.31 9.94 -2.59
C GLU A 43 -12.28 10.06 -3.74
N PRO A 44 -11.22 10.89 -3.65
CA PRO A 44 -10.22 10.96 -4.71
C PRO A 44 -9.50 9.63 -4.94
N VAL A 45 -9.28 8.84 -3.90
CA VAL A 45 -8.55 7.57 -3.99
C VAL A 45 -9.42 6.47 -4.60
N VAL A 46 -10.71 6.47 -4.27
CA VAL A 46 -11.69 5.58 -4.91
C VAL A 46 -11.81 5.92 -6.40
N GLU A 47 -11.84 7.20 -6.75
CA GLU A 47 -11.92 7.65 -8.14
C GLU A 47 -10.64 7.30 -8.91
N LEU A 48 -9.47 7.46 -8.31
CA LEU A 48 -8.20 6.99 -8.86
C LEU A 48 -8.21 5.48 -9.14
N GLY A 49 -8.76 4.67 -8.23
CA GLY A 49 -8.93 3.23 -8.44
C GLY A 49 -9.82 2.91 -9.65
N LYS A 50 -10.93 3.62 -9.82
CA LYS A 50 -11.80 3.47 -11.00
C LYS A 50 -11.09 3.89 -12.29
N GLN A 51 -10.38 5.01 -12.27
CA GLN A 51 -9.61 5.50 -13.43
C GLN A 51 -8.51 4.50 -13.82
N TYR A 52 -7.80 3.97 -12.83
CA TYR A 52 -6.79 2.93 -13.01
C TYR A 52 -7.39 1.70 -13.69
N VAL A 53 -8.51 1.18 -13.17
CA VAL A 53 -9.23 0.06 -13.78
C VAL A 53 -9.69 0.37 -15.20
N ALA A 54 -10.24 1.57 -15.44
CA ALA A 54 -10.74 1.95 -16.76
C ALA A 54 -9.62 2.02 -17.79
N GLN A 55 -8.44 2.51 -17.40
CA GLN A 55 -7.30 2.68 -18.28
C GLN A 55 -6.52 1.38 -18.50
N PHE A 56 -6.23 0.65 -17.44
CA PHE A 56 -5.34 -0.52 -17.47
C PHE A 56 -6.09 -1.85 -17.55
N LYS A 57 -7.41 -1.84 -17.33
CA LYS A 57 -8.28 -3.04 -17.33
C LYS A 57 -7.75 -4.14 -16.41
N ASP A 58 -7.18 -3.74 -15.28
CA ASP A 58 -6.58 -4.67 -14.32
C ASP A 58 -7.67 -5.61 -13.75
N PRO A 59 -7.61 -6.92 -14.08
CA PRO A 59 -8.59 -7.88 -13.57
C PRO A 59 -8.47 -8.08 -12.06
N TYR A 60 -7.29 -7.83 -11.47
CA TYR A 60 -7.04 -8.05 -10.06
C TYR A 60 -7.69 -6.99 -9.17
N PHE A 61 -7.87 -5.77 -9.67
CA PHE A 61 -8.56 -4.72 -8.93
C PHE A 61 -10.09 -4.82 -9.05
N LEU A 62 -10.59 -5.32 -10.19
CA LEU A 62 -12.04 -5.48 -10.44
C LEU A 62 -12.65 -6.70 -9.75
N ASN A 63 -12.01 -7.86 -9.89
CA ASN A 63 -12.47 -9.13 -9.35
C ASN A 63 -11.26 -9.88 -8.76
N PRO A 64 -10.76 -9.43 -7.61
CA PRO A 64 -9.56 -9.99 -7.01
C PRO A 64 -9.76 -11.49 -6.69
N PRO A 65 -8.94 -12.40 -7.28
CA PRO A 65 -9.00 -13.82 -6.94
C PRO A 65 -8.49 -14.05 -5.52
N SER A 66 -8.89 -15.16 -4.89
CA SER A 66 -8.59 -15.42 -3.48
C SER A 66 -7.09 -15.42 -3.14
N TRP A 67 -6.22 -15.86 -4.06
CA TRP A 67 -4.78 -15.81 -3.85
C TRP A 67 -4.24 -14.38 -3.84
N TYR A 68 -4.80 -13.48 -4.65
CA TYR A 68 -4.40 -12.07 -4.68
C TYR A 68 -4.87 -11.36 -3.41
N LYS A 69 -6.10 -11.64 -2.98
CA LYS A 69 -6.61 -11.17 -1.68
C LYS A 69 -5.72 -11.62 -0.52
N ALA A 70 -5.22 -12.86 -0.56
CA ALA A 70 -4.27 -13.35 0.45
C ALA A 70 -2.93 -12.59 0.42
N LEU A 71 -2.44 -12.19 -0.76
CA LEU A 71 -1.26 -11.35 -0.88
C LEU A 71 -1.50 -9.96 -0.28
N VAL A 72 -2.59 -9.28 -0.63
CA VAL A 72 -2.96 -7.97 -0.06
C VAL A 72 -3.14 -8.06 1.45
N PHE A 73 -3.72 -9.16 1.94
CA PHE A 73 -3.85 -9.41 3.37
C PHE A 73 -2.48 -9.58 4.05
N SER A 74 -1.57 -10.34 3.44
CA SER A 74 -0.19 -10.49 3.93
C SER A 74 0.58 -9.17 3.89
N GLU A 75 0.30 -8.32 2.91
CA GLU A 75 0.89 -7.00 2.81
C GLU A 75 0.44 -6.11 3.98
N ILE A 76 -0.85 -6.07 4.28
CA ILE A 76 -1.38 -5.28 5.39
C ILE A 76 -0.91 -5.82 6.75
N LEU A 77 -0.84 -7.14 6.93
CA LEU A 77 -0.48 -7.74 8.21
C LEU A 77 1.03 -7.83 8.47
N VAL A 78 1.85 -7.98 7.44
CA VAL A 78 3.29 -8.27 7.58
C VAL A 78 4.14 -7.17 6.97
N GLN A 79 3.92 -6.86 5.69
CA GLN A 79 4.73 -5.89 4.97
C GLN A 79 4.55 -4.48 5.53
N MET A 80 3.31 -4.06 5.83
CA MET A 80 3.01 -2.71 6.29
C MET A 80 3.61 -2.42 7.69
N PRO A 81 3.47 -3.28 8.72
CA PRO A 81 4.18 -3.11 9.98
C PRO A 81 5.69 -3.11 9.81
N PHE A 82 6.23 -3.98 8.95
CA PHE A 82 7.65 -3.99 8.62
C PHE A 82 8.11 -2.66 8.01
N CYS A 83 7.37 -2.11 7.03
CA CYS A 83 7.68 -0.83 6.39
C CYS A 83 7.67 0.32 7.39
N VAL A 84 6.73 0.33 8.35
CA VAL A 84 6.73 1.34 9.44
C VAL A 84 8.02 1.24 10.26
N VAL A 85 8.37 0.04 10.74
CA VAL A 85 9.60 -0.17 11.52
C VAL A 85 10.85 0.19 10.71
N ALA A 86 10.90 -0.22 9.44
CA ALA A 86 12.01 0.06 8.53
C ALA A 86 12.16 1.56 8.27
N SER A 87 11.06 2.30 8.06
CA SER A 87 11.10 3.75 7.87
C SER A 87 11.69 4.46 9.09
N ILE A 88 11.30 4.06 10.31
CA ILE A 88 11.84 4.63 11.54
C ILE A 88 13.34 4.32 11.66
N ALA A 89 13.74 3.08 11.39
CA ALA A 89 15.15 2.66 11.45
C ALA A 89 16.03 3.46 10.48
N MET A 90 15.57 3.62 9.23
CA MET A 90 16.30 4.37 8.20
C MET A 90 16.37 5.87 8.52
N LEU A 91 15.31 6.45 9.09
CA LEU A 91 15.32 7.85 9.52
C LEU A 91 16.34 8.09 10.65
N LEU A 92 16.43 7.18 11.61
CA LEU A 92 17.34 7.28 12.75
C LEU A 92 18.82 7.03 12.36
N GLY A 93 19.08 6.39 11.22
CA GLY A 93 20.45 6.22 10.69
C GLY A 93 21.25 5.18 11.45
N ASN A 94 20.66 4.01 11.68
CA ASN A 94 21.27 2.90 12.41
C ASN A 94 22.10 1.99 11.49
#